data_AF-A0A5N6Z2P8-F1
#
_entry.id   AF-A0A5N6Z2P8-F1
#
_cell.length_a   1.000
_cell.length_b   1.000
_cell.length_c   1.000
_cell.angle_alpha   90.00
_cell.angle_beta   90.00
_cell.angle_gamma   90.00
#
_symmetry.space_group_name_H-M   'P 1'
#
loop_
_entity.id
_entity.type
_entity.pdbx_description
1 polymer ?
#
loop_
_entity_poly.entity_id
_entity_poly.type
_entity_poly.pdbx_seq_one_letter_code
_entity_poly.pdbx_strand_id
1 'polypeptide(L)'
;MSSNKQCTLDPRTGTDGKISEQQTVLRTSIADLETRAARMEAQLAETKTKLRSSASATVQQHISLLHEYNEIKDIGQGLMGLIADARGVRQIDVQREYGVSERD
;
A
#
# COMPACT_ATOMS: atom_id res chain seq x y z
N MET A 1 -65.67 58.50 16.58
CA MET A 1 -65.57 57.75 17.85
C MET A 1 -65.65 56.28 17.47
N SER A 2 -64.68 55.41 17.63
CA SER A 2 -63.37 55.49 18.25
C SER A 2 -62.47 54.51 17.51
N SER A 3 -61.26 54.94 17.21
CA SER A 3 -60.12 54.07 16.99
C SER A 3 -59.88 53.19 18.23
N ASN A 4 -59.06 52.15 18.04
CA ASN A 4 -58.31 51.42 19.07
C ASN A 4 -58.88 50.05 19.46
N LYS A 5 -58.35 49.00 18.81
CA LYS A 5 -57.65 47.92 19.54
C LYS A 5 -56.42 47.47 18.75
N GLN A 6 -55.30 47.92 19.28
CA GLN A 6 -53.92 47.55 19.01
C GLN A 6 -53.62 46.05 19.08
N CYS A 7 -52.56 45.68 18.37
CA CYS A 7 -51.55 44.66 18.70
C CYS A 7 -51.92 43.18 18.65
N THR A 8 -51.59 42.55 17.51
CA THR A 8 -51.07 41.18 17.48
C THR A 8 -49.81 41.13 16.61
N LEU A 9 -48.68 41.45 17.23
CA LEU A 9 -47.33 41.04 16.82
C LEU A 9 -47.18 39.58 17.34
N ASP A 10 -46.68 38.54 16.64
CA ASP A 10 -45.61 38.45 15.66
C ASP A 10 -45.71 37.15 14.82
N PRO A 11 -45.41 37.17 13.50
CA PRO A 11 -45.14 35.96 12.73
C PRO A 11 -43.64 35.62 12.60
N ARG A 12 -42.73 36.51 13.03
CA ARG A 12 -41.29 36.41 12.70
C ARG A 12 -40.49 35.45 13.57
N THR A 13 -40.89 35.22 14.82
CA THR A 13 -40.20 34.27 15.72
C THR A 13 -40.33 32.82 15.25
N GLY A 14 -41.36 32.49 14.48
CA GLY A 14 -41.57 31.15 13.92
C GLY A 14 -40.62 30.81 12.77
N THR A 15 -40.13 31.80 12.01
CA THR A 15 -39.16 31.59 10.93
C THR A 15 -37.75 31.40 11.47
N ASP A 16 -37.39 32.10 12.55
CA ASP A 16 -36.09 31.95 13.20
C ASP A 16 -35.89 30.55 13.79
N GLY A 17 -36.97 29.95 14.32
CA GLY A 17 -36.99 28.55 14.76
C GLY A 17 -36.71 27.57 13.62
N LYS A 18 -37.32 27.77 12.44
CA LYS A 18 -37.07 26.94 11.24
C LYS A 18 -35.65 27.09 10.71
N ILE A 19 -35.09 28.31 10.76
CA ILE A 19 -33.70 28.57 10.35
C ILE A 19 -32.73 27.90 11.34
N SER A 20 -33.01 27.95 12.64
CA SER A 20 -32.23 27.25 13.67
C SER A 20 -32.26 25.73 13.47
N GLU A 21 -33.43 25.18 13.17
CA GLU A 21 -33.59 23.76 12.84
C GLU A 21 -32.76 23.37 11.59
N GLN A 22 -32.83 24.15 10.52
CA GLN A 22 -32.00 23.94 9.33
C GLN A 22 -30.49 24.02 9.64
N GLN A 23 -30.07 24.95 10.52
CA GLN A 23 -28.69 25.03 10.98
C GLN A 23 -28.26 23.77 11.75
N THR A 24 -29.14 23.19 12.56
CA THR A 24 -28.85 21.93 13.24
C THR A 24 -28.70 20.78 12.26
N VAL A 25 -29.57 20.70 11.24
CA VAL A 25 -29.48 19.67 10.19
C VAL A 25 -28.16 19.78 9.42
N LEU A 26 -27.76 21.00 9.04
CA LEU A 26 -26.50 21.23 8.35
C LEU A 26 -25.29 20.85 9.21
N ARG A 27 -25.31 21.17 10.51
CA ARG A 27 -24.24 20.77 11.44
C ARG A 27 -24.15 19.25 11.60
N THR A 28 -25.29 18.57 11.70
CA THR A 28 -25.33 17.10 11.72
C THR A 28 -24.76 16.53 10.43
N SER A 29 -25.12 17.08 9.27
CA SER A 29 -24.58 16.66 7.97
C SER A 29 -23.06 16.84 7.87
N ILE A 30 -22.52 17.96 8.37
CA ILE A 30 -21.07 18.20 8.43
C ILE A 30 -20.39 17.14 9.31
N ALA A 31 -20.91 16.87 10.50
CA ALA A 31 -20.37 15.82 11.37
C ALA A 31 -20.42 14.43 10.73
N ASP A 32 -21.48 14.14 9.96
CA ASP A 32 -21.64 12.90 9.20
C ASP A 32 -20.60 12.80 8.09
N LEU A 33 -20.34 13.90 7.37
CA LEU A 33 -19.32 13.98 6.33
C LEU A 33 -17.90 13.85 6.90
N GLU A 34 -17.60 14.47 8.04
CA GLU A 34 -16.33 14.32 8.75
C GLU A 34 -16.11 12.86 9.17
N THR A 35 -17.15 12.19 9.66
CA THR A 35 -17.11 10.77 9.99
C THR A 35 -16.82 9.91 8.75
N ARG A 36 -17.42 10.25 7.59
CA ARG A 36 -17.13 9.58 6.32
C ARG A 36 -15.70 9.84 5.84
N ALA A 37 -15.19 11.05 6.02
CA ALA A 37 -13.80 11.38 5.69
C ALA A 37 -12.81 10.54 6.50
N ALA A 38 -13.00 10.47 7.82
CA ALA A 38 -12.20 9.63 8.71
C ALA A 38 -12.25 8.14 8.31
N ARG A 39 -13.43 7.65 7.91
CA ARG A 39 -13.58 6.29 7.39
C ARG A 39 -12.79 6.07 6.10
N MET A 40 -12.83 7.01 5.16
CA MET A 40 -12.07 6.91 3.91
C MET A 40 -10.57 6.97 4.14
N GLU A 41 -10.10 7.79 5.08
CA GLU A 41 -8.68 7.83 5.48
C GLU A 41 -8.22 6.49 6.06
N ALA A 42 -9.05 5.84 6.88
CA ALA A 42 -8.77 4.50 7.37
C ALA A 42 -8.66 3.46 6.23
N GLN A 43 -9.53 3.54 5.22
CA GLN A 43 -9.46 2.68 4.03
C GLN A 43 -8.19 2.93 3.21
N LEU A 44 -7.73 4.18 3.12
CA LEU A 44 -6.47 4.53 2.45
C LEU A 44 -5.29 3.92 3.19
N ALA A 45 -5.26 4.04 4.52
CA ALA A 45 -4.23 3.42 5.36
C ALA A 45 -4.19 1.88 5.21
N GLU A 46 -5.35 1.23 5.16
CA GLU A 46 -5.47 -0.20 4.91
C GLU A 46 -4.90 -0.58 3.53
N THR A 47 -5.28 0.15 2.48
CA THR A 47 -4.83 -0.09 1.11
C THR A 47 -3.32 0.11 0.97
N LYS A 48 -2.76 1.14 1.60
CA LYS A 48 -1.31 1.39 1.66
C LYS A 48 -0.55 0.25 2.33
N THR A 49 -1.15 -0.36 3.37
CA THR A 49 -0.56 -1.50 4.07
C THR A 49 -0.51 -2.72 3.16
N LYS A 50 -1.61 -3.02 2.44
CA LYS A 50 -1.67 -4.12 1.46
C LYS A 50 -0.62 -4.00 0.34
N LEU A 51 -0.36 -2.77 -0.12
CA LEU A 51 0.64 -2.54 -1.17
C LEU A 51 2.08 -2.73 -0.68
N ARG A 52 2.39 -2.39 0.58
CA ARG A 52 3.72 -2.68 1.16
C ARG A 52 3.98 -4.17 1.30
N SER A 53 2.97 -4.96 1.67
CA SER A 53 3.12 -6.41 1.81
C SER A 53 3.41 -7.11 0.48
N SER A 54 2.80 -6.68 -0.63
CA SER A 54 3.02 -7.31 -1.94
C SER A 54 4.40 -7.00 -2.53
N ALA A 55 4.90 -5.77 -2.33
CA ALA A 55 6.22 -5.37 -2.81
C ALA A 55 7.37 -6.10 -2.07
N SER A 56 7.29 -6.18 -0.73
CA SER A 56 8.33 -6.84 0.07
C SER A 56 8.39 -8.35 -0.18
N ALA A 57 7.25 -9.01 -0.32
CA ALA A 57 7.18 -10.44 -0.59
C ALA A 57 7.78 -10.78 -1.98
N THR A 58 7.52 -9.92 -2.98
CA THR A 58 8.08 -10.09 -4.33
C THR A 58 9.61 -9.97 -4.30
N VAL A 59 10.15 -8.97 -3.61
CA VAL A 59 11.61 -8.80 -3.47
C VAL A 59 12.23 -10.01 -2.75
N GLN A 60 11.61 -10.49 -1.68
CA GLN A 60 12.09 -11.66 -0.95
C GLN A 60 12.07 -12.95 -1.80
N GLN A 61 11.06 -13.11 -2.66
CA GLN A 61 11.01 -14.22 -3.61
C GLN A 61 12.16 -14.14 -4.62
N HIS A 62 12.47 -12.95 -5.14
CA HIS A 62 13.58 -12.76 -6.08
C HIS A 62 14.94 -13.00 -5.41
N ILE A 63 15.10 -12.60 -4.14
CA ILE A 63 16.30 -12.91 -3.35
C ILE A 63 16.47 -14.42 -3.19
N SER A 64 15.38 -15.16 -2.96
CA SER A 64 15.42 -16.61 -2.79
C SER A 64 15.85 -17.32 -4.08
N LEU A 65 15.32 -16.89 -5.24
CA LEU A 65 15.72 -17.42 -6.54
C LEU A 65 17.19 -17.17 -6.86
N LEU A 66 17.75 -16.03 -6.44
CA LEU A 66 19.16 -15.73 -6.64
C LEU A 66 20.06 -16.62 -5.76
N HIS A 67 19.62 -16.92 -4.53
CA HIS A 67 20.35 -17.86 -3.66
C HIS A 67 20.36 -19.26 -4.25
N GLU A 68 19.21 -19.74 -4.73
CA GLU A 68 19.11 -21.06 -5.36
C GLU A 68 19.97 -21.18 -6.63
N TYR A 69 20.00 -20.13 -7.46
CA TYR A 69 20.90 -20.09 -8.63
C TYR A 69 22.37 -20.13 -8.22
N ASN A 70 22.77 -19.33 -7.22
CA ASN A 70 24.14 -19.29 -6.74
C ASN A 70 24.56 -20.63 -6.12
N GLU A 71 23.69 -21.30 -5.36
CA GLU A 71 23.95 -22.63 -4.80
C GLU A 71 24.23 -23.67 -5.89
N ILE A 72 23.41 -23.69 -6.96
CA ILE A 72 23.61 -24.62 -8.08
C ILE A 72 24.91 -24.29 -8.83
N LYS A 73 25.21 -23.00 -9.02
CA LYS A 73 26.45 -22.55 -9.65
C LYS A 73 27.68 -22.98 -8.84
N ASP A 74 27.66 -22.80 -7.52
CA ASP A 74 28.77 -23.17 -6.62
C ASP A 74 28.99 -24.69 -6.58
N ILE A 75 27.92 -25.48 -6.57
CA ILE A 75 28.01 -26.94 -6.67
C ILE A 75 28.59 -27.35 -8.04
N GLY A 76 28.13 -26.73 -9.12
CA GLY A 76 28.66 -26.97 -10.48
C GLY A 76 30.15 -26.64 -10.60
N GLN A 77 30.58 -25.52 -10.03
CA GLN A 77 31.99 -25.13 -10.00
C GLN A 77 32.84 -26.08 -9.14
N GLY A 78 32.32 -26.55 -8.00
CA GLY A 78 32.97 -27.56 -7.18
C GLY A 78 33.16 -28.89 -7.91
N LEU A 79 32.13 -29.38 -8.60
CA LEU A 79 32.21 -30.59 -9.42
C LEU A 79 33.19 -30.44 -10.59
N MET A 80 33.23 -29.27 -11.24
CA MET A 80 34.23 -28.98 -12.27
C MET A 80 35.66 -28.97 -11.71
N GLY A 81 35.87 -28.49 -10.49
CA GLY A 81 37.15 -28.58 -9.79
C GLY A 81 37.61 -30.03 -9.58
N LEU A 82 36.70 -30.89 -9.10
CA LEU A 82 37.00 -32.32 -8.92
C LEU A 82 37.29 -33.03 -10.24
N ILE A 83 36.59 -32.68 -11.32
CA ILE A 83 36.86 -33.23 -12.67
C ILE A 83 38.22 -32.77 -13.19
N ALA A 84 38.58 -31.51 -12.95
CA ALA A 84 39.88 -30.97 -13.35
C ALA A 84 41.03 -31.64 -12.59
N ASP A 85 40.87 -31.84 -11.28
CA ASP A 85 41.82 -32.54 -10.43
C ASP A 85 42.00 -34.01 -10.86
N ALA A 86 40.90 -34.70 -11.18
CA ALA A 86 40.93 -36.09 -11.66
C ALA A 86 41.59 -36.23 -13.05
N ARG A 87 41.50 -35.20 -13.90
CA ARG A 87 42.15 -35.15 -15.22
C ARG A 87 43.57 -34.58 -15.15
N GLY A 88 44.01 -34.06 -14.00
CA GLY A 88 45.33 -33.45 -13.80
C GLY A 88 45.54 -32.12 -14.55
N VAL A 89 44.46 -31.47 -14.96
CA VAL A 89 44.46 -30.21 -15.72
C VAL A 89 43.95 -29.07 -14.84
N ARG A 90 44.28 -27.82 -15.19
CA ARG A 90 43.85 -26.66 -14.39
C ARG A 90 42.35 -26.44 -14.60
N GLN A 91 41.62 -26.12 -13.52
CA GLN A 91 40.18 -25.91 -13.51
C GLN A 91 39.68 -24.90 -14.57
N ILE A 92 40.50 -23.90 -14.89
CA ILE A 92 40.25 -22.89 -15.94
C ILE A 92 40.18 -23.46 -17.37
N ASP A 93 40.87 -24.57 -17.64
CA ASP A 93 40.88 -25.19 -18.96
C ASP A 93 39.62 -26.04 -19.18
N VAL A 94 39.14 -26.68 -18.10
CA VAL A 94 37.87 -27.42 -18.07
C VAL A 94 36.67 -26.46 -18.13
N GLN A 95 36.71 -25.33 -17.41
CA GLN A 95 35.66 -24.31 -17.49
C GLN A 95 35.49 -23.76 -18.92
N ARG A 96 36.60 -23.57 -19.65
CA ARG A 96 36.59 -23.15 -21.06
C ARG A 96 36.03 -24.22 -22.00
N GLU A 97 36.31 -25.49 -21.73
CA GLU A 97 35.82 -26.64 -22.51
C GLU A 97 34.30 -26.85 -22.34
N TYR A 98 33.79 -26.67 -21.12
CA TYR A 98 32.36 -26.80 -20.80
C TYR A 98 31.56 -25.49 -20.98
N GLY A 99 32.20 -24.42 -21.45
CA GLY A 99 31.55 -23.15 -21.79
C GLY A 99 31.05 -22.33 -20.59
N VAL A 100 31.47 -22.67 -19.37
CA VAL A 100 31.09 -21.92 -18.15
C VAL A 100 32.13 -20.83 -17.92
N SER A 101 31.76 -19.59 -18.23
CA SER A 101 32.61 -18.43 -17.94
C SER A 101 32.36 -17.96 -16.52
N GLU A 102 33.40 -17.60 -15.75
CA GLU A 102 33.24 -17.00 -14.40
C GLU A 102 32.43 -15.68 -14.38
N ARG A 103 32.09 -15.15 -15.56
CA ARG A 103 31.37 -13.88 -15.75
C ARG A 103 29.84 -13.99 -15.84
N ASP A 104 29.25 -15.17 -15.66
CA ASP A 104 27.80 -15.35 -15.55
C ASP A 104 27.40 -15.90 -14.18
#